data_AF-G2SN42-F1
#
_entry.id   AF-G2SN42-F1
#
_cell.length_a   1.000
_cell.length_b   1.000
_cell.length_c   1.000
_cell.angle_alpha   90.00
_cell.angle_beta   90.00
_cell.angle_gamma   90.00
#
_symmetry.space_group_name_H-M   'P 1'
#
loop_
_entity.id
_entity.type
_entity.pdbx_description
1 polymer ?
#
loop_
_entity_poly.entity_id
_entity_poly.type
_entity_poly.pdbx_seq_one_letter_code
_entity_poly.pdbx_strand_id
1 'polypeptide(L)'
;MSEFKTIETQEELDRIVKERLARQKEKYADYDALKSRVKELEDENAELHTAADVSAKDKTAQESQIAELQSKISDYETEKTRTRVALQYGLPLDLASRLRGDDEEALKQDAENLAGLMHANEPKAPLKSTEPTVTDDKGWAQMTRQLTEH
;
A
#
# COMPACT_ATOMS: atom_id res chain seq x y z
N MET A 1 32.59 -29.39 -66.22
CA MET A 1 33.55 -28.28 -66.33
C MET A 1 33.38 -27.69 -67.71
N SER A 2 32.88 -26.45 -67.85
CA SER A 2 32.82 -25.82 -69.17
C SER A 2 34.22 -25.54 -69.66
N GLU A 3 34.56 -26.00 -70.86
CA GLU A 3 35.81 -25.66 -71.54
C GLU A 3 35.89 -24.15 -71.77
N PHE A 4 37.10 -23.59 -71.65
CA PHE A 4 37.34 -22.18 -71.91
C PHE A 4 37.15 -21.89 -73.40
N LYS A 5 36.19 -21.02 -73.71
CA LYS A 5 35.97 -20.53 -75.08
C LYS A 5 36.67 -19.19 -75.24
N THR A 6 37.59 -19.10 -76.19
CA THR A 6 38.25 -17.85 -76.58
C THR A 6 37.23 -16.87 -77.15
N ILE A 7 37.33 -15.60 -76.74
CA ILE A 7 36.48 -14.52 -77.26
C ILE A 7 37.18 -13.93 -78.47
N GLU A 8 36.54 -14.00 -79.63
CA GLU A 8 37.17 -13.63 -80.91
C GLU A 8 36.73 -12.27 -81.42
N THR A 9 35.69 -11.67 -80.80
CA THR A 9 35.15 -10.37 -81.20
C THR A 9 34.80 -9.49 -80.00
N GLN A 10 34.85 -8.17 -80.21
CA GLN A 10 34.49 -7.19 -79.18
C GLN A 10 32.99 -7.29 -78.81
N GLU A 11 32.13 -7.59 -79.77
CA GLU A 11 30.68 -7.73 -79.55
C GLU A 11 30.36 -8.90 -78.61
N GLU A 12 31.08 -10.02 -78.74
CA GLU A 12 30.94 -11.16 -77.84
C GLU A 12 31.40 -10.84 -76.41
N LEU A 13 32.51 -10.11 -76.28
CA LEU A 13 32.99 -9.63 -74.97
C LEU A 13 31.94 -8.73 -74.31
N ASP A 14 31.44 -7.73 -75.03
CA ASP A 14 30.46 -6.78 -74.53
C ASP A 14 29.16 -7.46 -74.11
N ARG A 15 28.71 -8.48 -74.86
CA ARG A 15 27.54 -9.30 -74.51
C ARG A 15 27.76 -10.05 -73.19
N ILE A 16 28.88 -10.76 -73.05
CA ILE A 16 29.19 -11.54 -71.83
C ILE A 16 29.31 -10.62 -70.60
N VAL A 17 29.95 -9.45 -70.77
CA VAL A 17 30.09 -8.45 -69.71
C VAL A 17 28.72 -7.89 -69.32
N LYS A 18 27.88 -7.52 -70.27
CA LYS A 18 26.50 -7.05 -70.00
C LYS A 18 25.68 -8.09 -69.25
N GLU A 19 25.73 -9.36 -69.66
CA GLU A 19 25.03 -10.44 -68.95
C GLU A 19 25.54 -10.64 -67.52
N ARG A 20 26.86 -10.63 -67.32
CA ARG A 20 27.45 -10.69 -65.96
C ARG A 20 27.00 -9.52 -65.11
N LEU A 21 27.01 -8.31 -65.67
CA LEU A 21 26.60 -7.10 -64.97
C LEU A 21 25.10 -7.13 -64.63
N ALA A 22 24.26 -7.62 -65.55
CA ALA A 22 22.82 -7.78 -65.31
C ALA A 22 22.56 -8.76 -64.17
N ARG A 23 23.18 -9.96 -64.19
CA ARG A 23 23.09 -10.94 -63.10
C ARG A 23 23.57 -10.37 -61.77
N GLN A 24 24.63 -9.55 -61.77
CA GLN A 24 25.12 -8.92 -60.55
C GLN A 24 24.14 -7.87 -60.02
N LYS A 25 23.59 -7.02 -60.89
CA LYS A 25 22.58 -6.01 -60.49
C LYS A 25 21.33 -6.66 -59.92
N GLU A 26 20.87 -7.75 -60.53
CA GLU A 26 19.70 -8.50 -60.09
C GLU A 26 19.92 -9.14 -58.70
N LYS A 27 21.13 -9.63 -58.42
CA LYS A 27 21.49 -10.19 -57.11
C LYS A 27 21.43 -9.17 -55.96
N TYR A 28 21.57 -7.87 -56.25
CA TYR A 28 21.55 -6.79 -55.27
C TYR A 28 20.38 -5.83 -55.46
N ALA A 29 19.35 -6.23 -56.22
CA ALA A 29 18.22 -5.38 -56.53
C ALA A 29 17.41 -4.98 -55.29
N ASP A 30 17.47 -5.77 -54.23
CA ASP A 30 16.78 -5.58 -52.95
C ASP A 30 17.65 -4.89 -51.88
N TYR A 31 18.92 -4.61 -52.16
CA TYR A 31 19.87 -4.11 -51.16
C TYR A 31 19.41 -2.81 -50.49
N ASP A 32 18.92 -1.84 -51.27
CA ASP A 32 18.44 -0.56 -50.74
C ASP A 32 17.16 -0.72 -49.90
N ALA A 33 16.29 -1.66 -50.28
CA ALA A 33 15.09 -1.98 -49.53
C ALA A 33 15.45 -2.65 -48.19
N LEU A 34 16.38 -3.62 -48.20
CA LEU A 34 16.87 -4.27 -47.00
C LEU A 34 17.55 -3.29 -46.06
N LYS A 35 18.40 -2.39 -46.59
CA LYS A 35 19.06 -1.35 -45.81
C LYS A 35 18.06 -0.40 -45.15
N SER A 36 17.03 0.01 -45.87
CA SER A 36 15.96 0.85 -45.32
C SER A 36 15.20 0.13 -44.23
N ARG A 37 14.86 -1.16 -44.44
CA ARG A 37 14.14 -1.96 -43.46
C ARG A 37 14.95 -2.22 -42.19
N VAL A 38 16.25 -2.46 -42.32
CA VAL A 38 17.14 -2.63 -41.15
C VAL A 38 17.16 -1.34 -40.33
N LYS A 39 17.29 -0.18 -40.99
CA LYS A 39 17.28 1.11 -40.29
C LYS A 39 15.95 1.35 -39.56
N GLU A 40 14.82 1.10 -40.22
CA GLU A 40 13.50 1.19 -39.58
C GLU A 40 13.39 0.27 -38.35
N LEU A 41 13.86 -0.97 -38.47
CA LEU A 41 13.83 -1.94 -37.37
C LEU A 41 14.78 -1.56 -36.22
N GLU A 42 15.92 -0.93 -36.52
CA GLU A 42 16.84 -0.41 -35.51
C GLU A 42 16.19 0.76 -34.75
N ASP A 43 15.57 1.70 -35.47
CA ASP A 43 14.86 2.83 -34.90
C ASP A 43 13.67 2.35 -34.04
N GLU A 44 12.83 1.44 -34.56
CA GLU A 44 11.69 0.84 -33.84
C GLU A 44 12.14 0.07 -32.59
N ASN A 45 13.22 -0.71 -32.67
CA ASN A 45 13.76 -1.41 -31.49
C ASN A 45 14.27 -0.43 -30.43
N ALA A 46 14.91 0.67 -30.82
CA ALA A 46 15.38 1.67 -29.88
C ALA A 46 14.21 2.37 -29.16
N GLU A 47 13.14 2.69 -29.90
CA GLU A 47 11.90 3.24 -29.32
C GLU A 47 11.22 2.26 -28.38
N LEU A 48 11.07 0.99 -28.79
CA LEU A 48 10.47 -0.06 -27.96
C LEU A 48 11.27 -0.32 -26.68
N HIS A 49 12.60 -0.35 -26.76
CA HIS A 49 13.45 -0.47 -25.57
C HIS A 49 13.25 0.69 -24.61
N THR A 50 13.23 1.92 -25.13
CA THR A 50 13.01 3.12 -24.31
C THR A 50 11.63 3.09 -23.65
N ALA A 51 10.59 2.72 -24.40
CA ALA A 51 9.22 2.61 -23.88
C ALA A 51 9.11 1.52 -22.80
N ALA A 52 9.77 0.38 -22.99
CA ALA A 52 9.81 -0.71 -22.01
C ALA A 52 10.51 -0.27 -20.71
N ASP A 53 11.64 0.44 -20.81
CA ASP A 53 12.37 0.95 -19.65
C ASP A 53 11.56 1.99 -18.86
N VAL A 54 10.86 2.89 -19.55
CA VAL A 54 9.95 3.86 -18.91
C VAL A 54 8.80 3.14 -18.24
N SER A 55 8.14 2.20 -18.94
CA SER A 55 7.03 1.43 -18.38
C SER A 55 7.44 0.62 -17.14
N ALA A 56 8.64 0.03 -17.14
CA ALA A 56 9.16 -0.70 -16.00
C ALA A 56 9.35 0.22 -14.78
N LYS A 57 9.94 1.41 -14.98
CA LYS A 57 10.12 2.41 -13.91
C LYS A 57 8.77 2.88 -13.36
N ASP A 58 7.83 3.22 -14.22
CA ASP A 58 6.50 3.66 -13.81
C ASP A 58 5.77 2.59 -13.01
N LYS A 59 5.88 1.32 -13.43
CA LYS A 59 5.30 0.19 -12.69
C LYS A 59 5.88 0.08 -11.28
N THR A 60 7.21 0.18 -11.12
CA THR A 60 7.84 0.12 -9.78
C THR A 60 7.42 1.29 -8.89
N ALA A 61 7.24 2.48 -9.46
CA ALA A 61 6.76 3.65 -8.73
C ALA A 61 5.30 3.47 -8.28
N GLN A 62 4.44 2.94 -9.15
CA GLN A 62 3.04 2.61 -8.84
C GLN A 62 2.94 1.53 -7.77
N GLU A 63 3.73 0.45 -7.85
CA GLU A 63 3.76 -0.61 -6.83
C GLU A 63 4.15 -0.06 -5.46
N SER A 64 5.13 0.86 -5.42
CA SER A 64 5.53 1.54 -4.18
C SER A 64 4.42 2.41 -3.60
N GLN A 65 3.73 3.16 -4.46
CA GLN A 65 2.59 4.00 -4.05
C GLN A 65 1.41 3.17 -3.56
N ILE A 66 1.13 2.03 -4.20
CA ILE A 66 0.08 1.10 -3.78
C ILE A 66 0.40 0.54 -2.40
N ALA A 67 1.65 0.10 -2.15
CA ALA A 67 2.06 -0.41 -0.85
C ALA A 67 1.92 0.65 0.26
N GLU A 68 2.31 1.90 -0.01
CA GLU A 68 2.17 3.01 0.93
C GLU A 68 0.68 3.31 1.24
N LEU A 69 -0.16 3.34 0.21
CA LEU A 69 -1.60 3.55 0.37
C LEU A 69 -2.27 2.41 1.14
N GLN A 70 -1.88 1.15 0.87
CA GLN A 70 -2.37 -0.01 1.60
C GLN A 70 -2.00 0.05 3.09
N SER A 71 -0.76 0.43 3.41
CA SER A 71 -0.32 0.63 4.80
C SER A 71 -1.18 1.70 5.49
N LYS A 72 -1.37 2.86 4.83
CA LYS A 72 -2.21 3.94 5.36
C LYS A 72 -3.65 3.49 5.60
N ILE A 73 -4.23 2.74 4.65
CA ILE A 73 -5.59 2.20 4.80
C ILE A 73 -5.67 1.26 6.00
N SER A 74 -4.73 0.32 6.15
CA SER A 74 -4.67 -0.60 7.29
C SER A 74 -4.56 0.14 8.62
N ASP A 75 -3.73 1.19 8.67
CA ASP A 75 -3.58 2.03 9.87
C ASP A 75 -4.90 2.73 10.20
N TYR A 76 -5.57 3.35 9.21
CA TYR A 76 -6.87 3.99 9.41
C TYR A 76 -7.97 3.02 9.82
N GLU A 77 -8.01 1.81 9.25
CA GLU A 77 -8.96 0.76 9.62
C GLU A 77 -8.77 0.31 11.07
N THR A 78 -7.51 0.18 11.50
CA THR A 78 -7.14 -0.17 12.87
C THR A 78 -7.55 0.94 13.84
N GLU A 79 -7.19 2.20 13.56
CA GLU A 79 -7.55 3.36 14.39
C GLU A 79 -9.08 3.55 14.49
N LYS A 80 -9.81 3.33 13.38
CA LYS A 80 -11.27 3.36 13.37
C LYS A 80 -11.86 2.27 14.27
N THR A 81 -11.29 1.07 14.22
CA THR A 81 -11.74 -0.06 15.06
C THR A 81 -11.45 0.22 16.53
N ARG A 82 -10.25 0.68 16.87
CA ARG A 82 -9.88 1.13 18.22
C ARG A 82 -10.83 2.19 18.75
N THR A 83 -11.12 3.21 17.94
CA THR A 83 -12.04 4.29 18.30
C THR A 83 -13.45 3.76 18.58
N ARG A 84 -13.96 2.88 17.72
CA ARG A 84 -15.28 2.25 17.90
C ARG A 84 -15.32 1.44 19.19
N VAL A 85 -14.30 0.64 19.47
CA VAL A 85 -14.22 -0.17 20.69
C VAL A 85 -14.14 0.73 21.93
N ALA A 86 -13.29 1.77 21.93
CA ALA A 86 -13.19 2.71 23.05
C ALA A 86 -14.55 3.35 23.38
N LEU A 87 -15.28 3.81 22.36
CA LEU A 87 -16.63 4.36 22.53
C LEU A 87 -17.63 3.33 23.08
N GLN A 88 -17.54 2.08 22.64
CA GLN A 88 -18.42 1.00 23.10
C GLN A 88 -18.23 0.69 24.59
N TYR A 89 -17.00 0.77 25.09
CA TYR A 89 -16.66 0.51 26.50
C TYR A 89 -16.58 1.79 27.36
N GLY A 90 -17.02 2.94 26.84
CA GLY A 90 -17.06 4.19 27.59
C GLY A 90 -15.69 4.79 27.89
N LEU A 91 -14.64 4.37 27.19
CA LEU A 91 -13.31 4.92 27.34
C LEU A 91 -13.19 6.28 26.64
N PRO A 92 -12.48 7.25 27.24
CA PRO A 92 -12.11 8.49 26.55
C PRO A 92 -11.40 8.21 25.22
N LEU A 93 -11.67 9.06 24.21
CA LEU A 93 -11.07 8.93 22.87
C LEU A 93 -9.54 8.95 22.89
N ASP A 94 -8.94 9.69 23.82
CA ASP A 94 -7.47 9.72 24.01
C ASP A 94 -6.88 8.36 24.39
N LEU A 95 -7.69 7.44 24.91
CA LEU A 95 -7.28 6.07 25.23
C LEU A 95 -7.54 5.08 24.09
N ALA A 96 -8.30 5.45 23.06
CA ALA A 96 -8.54 4.57 21.91
C ALA A 96 -7.23 4.15 21.25
N SER A 97 -6.28 5.08 21.06
CA SER A 97 -4.97 4.77 20.48
C SER A 97 -4.08 3.88 21.35
N ARG A 98 -4.44 3.70 22.64
CA ARG A 98 -3.71 2.84 23.58
C ARG A 98 -4.23 1.41 23.65
N LEU A 99 -5.39 1.13 23.05
CA LEU A 99 -5.94 -0.22 23.00
C LEU A 99 -5.01 -1.15 22.21
N ARG A 100 -4.66 -2.27 22.84
CA ARG A 100 -3.77 -3.29 22.28
C ARG A 100 -4.56 -4.50 21.82
N GLY A 101 -4.21 -5.00 20.65
CA GLY A 101 -4.84 -6.17 20.04
C GLY A 101 -4.82 -6.07 18.53
N ASP A 102 -4.56 -7.20 17.88
CA ASP A 102 -4.54 -7.30 16.42
C ASP A 102 -5.93 -7.62 15.85
N ASP A 103 -6.82 -8.14 16.69
CA ASP A 103 -8.19 -8.50 16.36
C ASP A 103 -9.21 -7.73 17.21
N GLU A 104 -10.45 -7.61 16.69
CA GLU A 104 -11.54 -6.92 17.38
C GLU A 104 -11.82 -7.49 18.77
N GLU A 105 -11.74 -8.81 18.94
CA GLU A 105 -11.97 -9.45 20.25
C GLU A 105 -10.86 -9.14 21.26
N ALA A 106 -9.61 -9.06 20.82
CA ALA A 106 -8.49 -8.66 21.67
C ALA A 106 -8.63 -7.20 22.12
N LEU A 107 -9.02 -6.31 21.19
CA LEU A 107 -9.28 -4.90 21.49
C LEU A 107 -10.43 -4.73 22.50
N LYS A 108 -11.50 -5.53 22.37
CA LYS A 108 -12.64 -5.52 23.31
C LYS A 108 -12.22 -5.93 24.72
N GLN A 109 -11.44 -7.00 24.85
CA GLN A 109 -10.94 -7.47 26.15
C GLN A 109 -10.04 -6.43 26.81
N ASP A 110 -9.14 -5.82 26.06
CA ASP A 110 -8.27 -4.76 26.58
C ASP A 110 -9.08 -3.53 27.00
N ALA A 111 -10.09 -3.15 26.20
CA ALA A 111 -10.99 -2.06 26.52
C ALA A 111 -11.82 -2.33 27.79
N GLU A 112 -12.33 -3.54 27.96
CA GLU A 112 -13.06 -3.96 29.16
C GLU A 112 -12.17 -3.87 30.41
N ASN A 113 -10.93 -4.37 30.33
CA ASN A 113 -9.97 -4.30 31.42
C ASN A 113 -9.67 -2.85 31.81
N LEU A 114 -9.42 -1.97 30.83
CA LEU A 114 -9.15 -0.56 31.08
C LEU A 114 -10.36 0.18 31.65
N ALA A 115 -11.55 -0.09 31.12
CA ALA A 115 -12.80 0.51 31.63
C ALA A 115 -13.05 0.09 33.08
N GLY A 116 -12.82 -1.18 33.41
CA GLY A 116 -12.90 -1.70 34.77
C GLY A 116 -11.96 -0.99 35.75
N LEU A 117 -10.72 -0.70 35.33
CA LEU A 117 -9.75 0.05 36.15
C LEU A 117 -10.14 1.50 36.36
N MET A 118 -10.75 2.16 35.36
CA MET A 118 -11.20 3.54 35.47
C MET A 118 -12.40 3.69 36.40
N HIS A 119 -13.41 2.84 36.25
CA HIS A 119 -14.60 2.87 37.11
C HIS A 119 -14.32 2.40 38.54
N ALA A 120 -13.28 1.58 38.76
CA ALA A 120 -12.83 1.22 40.10
C ALA A 120 -12.27 2.42 40.89
N ASN A 121 -11.82 3.47 40.20
CA ASN A 121 -11.18 4.66 40.79
C ASN A 121 -12.13 5.87 40.92
N GLU A 122 -13.41 5.73 40.56
CA GLU A 122 -14.38 6.79 40.84
C GLU A 122 -14.55 6.95 42.36
N PRO A 123 -14.31 8.15 42.94
CA PRO A 123 -14.49 8.37 44.35
C PRO A 123 -15.97 8.19 44.69
N LYS A 124 -16.31 7.04 45.26
CA LYS A 124 -17.63 6.83 45.87
C LYS A 124 -17.80 7.88 46.94
N ALA A 125 -18.72 8.82 46.70
CA ALA A 125 -19.08 9.81 47.69
C ALA A 125 -19.38 9.08 49.02
N PRO A 126 -18.86 9.57 50.16
CA PRO A 126 -19.16 8.96 51.43
C PRO A 126 -20.68 8.93 51.60
N LEU A 127 -21.20 7.80 52.06
CA LEU A 127 -22.62 7.68 52.37
C LEU A 127 -23.01 8.82 53.30
N LYS A 128 -24.15 9.45 53.03
CA LYS A 128 -24.70 10.50 53.89
C LYS A 128 -24.72 9.97 55.32
N SER A 129 -24.07 10.69 56.25
CA SER A 129 -24.10 10.31 57.66
C SER A 129 -25.57 10.25 58.13
N THR A 130 -25.96 9.10 58.64
CA THR A 130 -27.25 8.89 59.32
C THR A 130 -27.14 9.19 60.82
N GLU A 131 -25.97 9.61 61.29
CA GLU A 131 -25.80 9.97 62.69
C GLU A 131 -26.48 11.32 62.97
N PRO A 132 -27.29 11.41 64.04
CA PRO A 132 -27.87 12.68 64.43
C PRO A 132 -26.76 13.66 64.80
N THR A 133 -26.82 14.85 64.23
CA THR A 133 -25.90 15.94 64.60
C THR A 133 -26.19 16.37 66.04
N VAL A 134 -25.40 15.86 66.99
CA VAL A 134 -25.46 16.29 68.39
C VAL A 134 -24.87 17.69 68.49
N THR A 135 -25.73 18.69 68.59
CA THR A 135 -25.35 20.12 68.59
C THR A 135 -25.36 20.75 69.98
N ASP A 136 -25.33 19.95 71.05
CA ASP A 136 -25.34 20.48 72.41
C ASP A 136 -24.51 19.62 73.38
N ASP A 137 -23.87 20.27 74.35
CA ASP A 137 -22.93 19.74 75.36
C ASP A 137 -23.56 18.71 76.34
N LYS A 138 -24.77 18.23 76.02
CA LYS A 138 -25.58 17.27 76.79
C LYS A 138 -26.12 16.12 75.90
N GLY A 139 -25.44 15.78 74.82
CA GLY A 139 -25.84 14.70 73.90
C GLY A 139 -26.15 13.36 74.58
N TRP A 140 -25.42 13.02 75.65
CA TRP A 140 -25.67 11.82 76.46
C TRP A 140 -27.06 11.79 77.11
N ALA A 141 -27.63 12.94 77.47
CA ALA A 141 -28.96 13.02 78.08
C ALA A 141 -30.11 12.80 77.08
N GLN A 142 -29.87 13.03 75.78
CA GLN A 142 -30.86 12.76 74.73
C GLN A 142 -30.87 11.27 74.34
N MET A 143 -29.70 10.61 74.29
CA MET A 143 -29.61 9.17 74.05
C MET A 143 -30.28 8.34 75.15
N THR A 144 -30.11 8.69 76.42
CA THR A 144 -30.73 7.95 77.53
C THR A 144 -32.26 8.04 77.52
N ARG A 145 -32.82 9.16 77.04
CA ARG A 145 -34.27 9.37 76.92
C ARG A 145 -34.87 8.51 75.79
N GLN A 146 -34.18 8.39 74.65
CA GLN A 146 -34.62 7.54 73.54
C GLN A 146 -34.54 6.04 73.85
N LEU A 147 -33.65 5.62 74.76
CA LEU A 147 -33.55 4.23 75.21
C LEU A 147 -34.55 3.84 76.30
N THR A 148 -35.18 4.82 76.96
CA THR A 148 -36.20 4.58 78.00
C THR A 148 -37.63 4.72 77.50
N GLU A 149 -37.83 5.30 76.31
CA GLU A 149 -39.13 5.33 75.63
C GLU A 149 -39.23 4.15 74.64
N HIS A 150 -39.52 2.96 75.17
CA HIS A 150 -40.02 1.80 74.44
C HIS A 150 -41.30 1.27 75.10
#